data_AF-A0A371NQY1-F1
#
_entry.id   AF-A0A371NQY1-F1
#
_cell.length_a   1.000
_cell.length_b   1.000
_cell.length_c   1.000
_cell.angle_alpha   90.00
_cell.angle_beta   90.00
_cell.angle_gamma   90.00
#
_symmetry.space_group_name_H-M   'P 1'
#
loop_
_entity.id
_entity.type
_entity.pdbx_description
1 polymer ?
#
loop_
_entity_poly.entity_id
_entity_poly.type
_entity_poly.pdbx_seq_one_letter_code
_entity_poly.pdbx_strand_id
1 'polypeptide(L)'
;MAGIAVAGIFVVIMLVAALQGLPVFRPIDQSDSRPLPEPTEPMSSGTPAPLPVPQRDDLLATIIAAVLAVIVCLGVLSLIILLVIVLLRRLKEIWGERPLRSRDGAELDARVAGAAEPAQADAQVIRRGIAAAIRVIGESRYPGDAIIAAWVGLEQTAADSGVTRGESETPREFTLRIIARRAATEKDVIALVDLYERVRFGGHVADDGDRRTARALLERLEEEWR
;
A
#
# COMPACT_ATOMS: atom_id res chain seq x y z
N MET A 1 6.56 13.72 -9.94
CA MET A 1 6.08 12.38 -9.51
C MET A 1 6.51 11.29 -10.48
N ALA A 2 6.21 11.39 -11.80
CA ALA A 2 6.65 10.40 -12.80
C ALA A 2 8.19 10.25 -12.88
N GLY A 3 8.95 11.34 -12.79
CA GLY A 3 10.42 11.29 -12.85
C GLY A 3 11.07 10.52 -11.70
N ILE A 4 10.48 10.54 -10.49
CA ILE A 4 11.02 9.82 -9.32
C ILE A 4 10.69 8.32 -9.42
N ALA A 5 9.50 7.98 -9.90
CA ALA A 5 9.11 6.59 -10.14
C ALA A 5 9.97 5.96 -11.26
N VAL A 6 10.20 6.69 -12.34
CA VAL A 6 11.06 6.24 -13.45
C VAL A 6 12.52 6.13 -13.00
N ALA A 7 13.04 7.08 -12.22
CA ALA A 7 14.39 6.99 -11.67
C ALA A 7 14.54 5.79 -10.72
N GLY A 8 13.54 5.52 -9.88
CA GLY A 8 13.54 4.36 -8.99
C GLY A 8 13.55 3.04 -9.74
N ILE A 9 12.70 2.90 -10.76
CA ILE A 9 12.65 1.71 -11.63
C ILE A 9 13.98 1.54 -12.37
N PHE A 10 14.55 2.63 -12.88
CA PHE A 10 15.83 2.61 -13.59
C PHE A 10 17.00 2.15 -12.69
N VAL A 11 17.05 2.62 -11.45
CA VAL A 11 18.07 2.20 -10.47
C VAL A 11 17.93 0.72 -10.12
N VAL A 12 16.71 0.22 -9.95
CA VAL A 12 16.45 -1.20 -9.69
C VAL A 12 16.88 -2.06 -10.88
N ILE A 13 16.55 -1.64 -12.11
CA ILE A 13 16.97 -2.36 -13.33
C ILE A 13 18.49 -2.36 -13.46
N MET A 14 19.17 -1.23 -13.23
CA MET A 14 20.64 -1.17 -13.26
C MET A 14 21.28 -2.06 -12.19
N LEU A 15 20.71 -2.13 -10.99
CA LEU A 15 21.21 -2.98 -9.91
C LEU A 15 21.08 -4.46 -10.28
N VAL A 16 19.94 -4.88 -10.84
CA VAL A 16 19.72 -6.24 -11.32
C VAL A 16 20.65 -6.58 -12.49
N ALA A 17 20.84 -5.66 -13.44
CA ALA A 17 21.75 -5.85 -14.56
C ALA A 17 23.21 -5.98 -14.12
N ALA A 18 23.63 -5.20 -13.12
CA ALA A 18 24.98 -5.28 -12.56
C ALA A 18 25.25 -6.61 -11.85
N LEU A 19 24.23 -7.19 -11.21
CA LEU A 19 24.32 -8.50 -10.54
C LEU A 19 24.40 -9.69 -11.52
N GLN A 20 23.94 -9.52 -12.77
CA GLN A 20 24.00 -10.57 -13.80
C GLN A 20 25.34 -10.59 -14.56
N GLY A 21 26.21 -9.62 -14.34
CA GLY A 21 27.48 -9.47 -15.05
C GLY A 21 28.67 -10.22 -14.43
N LEU A 22 28.53 -11.50 -14.08
CA LEU A 22 29.70 -12.34 -13.76
C LEU A 22 30.33 -12.80 -15.09
N PRO A 23 31.52 -12.28 -15.49
CA PRO A 23 32.17 -12.72 -16.72
C PRO A 23 32.67 -14.15 -16.57
N VAL A 24 31.97 -15.10 -17.20
CA VAL A 24 32.44 -16.48 -17.33
C VAL A 24 33.48 -16.52 -18.45
N PHE A 25 34.75 -16.36 -18.08
CA PHE A 25 35.86 -16.62 -18.99
C PHE A 25 35.95 -18.13 -19.21
N ARG A 26 35.43 -18.59 -20.35
CA ARG A 26 35.58 -19.98 -20.79
C ARG A 26 37.01 -20.13 -21.32
N PRO A 27 37.86 -21.00 -20.76
CA PRO A 27 39.15 -21.32 -21.37
C PRO A 27 38.88 -21.84 -22.78
N ILE A 28 39.55 -21.28 -23.77
CA ILE A 28 39.54 -21.83 -25.13
C ILE A 28 40.19 -23.21 -25.03
N ASP A 29 39.43 -24.27 -25.25
CA ASP A 29 39.95 -25.62 -25.35
C ASP A 29 40.82 -25.68 -26.62
N GLN A 30 42.12 -25.75 -26.43
CA GLN A 30 43.11 -25.77 -27.52
C GLN A 30 43.21 -27.18 -28.12
N SER A 31 42.07 -27.86 -28.29
CA SER A 31 42.01 -29.24 -28.78
C SER A 31 41.99 -29.35 -30.30
N ASP A 32 42.00 -28.23 -31.03
CA ASP A 32 42.03 -28.20 -32.50
C ASP A 32 43.46 -27.96 -33.05
N SER A 33 44.44 -28.58 -32.40
CA SER A 33 45.81 -28.67 -32.92
C SER A 33 45.86 -29.75 -34.00
N ARG A 34 45.55 -29.36 -35.25
CA ARG A 34 45.91 -30.13 -36.46
C ARG A 34 47.41 -30.52 -36.36
N PRO A 35 47.80 -31.79 -36.56
CA PRO A 35 49.20 -32.17 -36.42
C PRO A 35 50.00 -31.50 -37.56
N LEU A 36 50.88 -30.56 -37.21
CA LEU A 36 51.94 -30.12 -38.11
C LEU A 36 53.04 -31.20 -38.14
N PRO A 37 53.68 -31.44 -39.30
CA PRO A 37 54.78 -32.39 -39.40
C PRO A 37 55.95 -31.96 -38.50
N GLU A 38 56.45 -32.94 -37.74
CA GLU A 38 57.48 -32.84 -36.71
C GLU A 38 58.86 -32.54 -37.33
N PRO A 39 59.53 -31.42 -36.96
CA PRO A 39 60.96 -31.27 -37.20
C PRO A 39 61.75 -31.98 -36.10
N THR A 40 62.59 -32.93 -36.48
CA THR A 40 63.55 -33.62 -35.60
C THR A 40 64.53 -32.63 -34.97
N GLU A 41 64.50 -32.48 -33.65
CA GLU A 41 65.58 -31.85 -32.87
C GLU A 41 65.95 -32.67 -31.61
N PRO A 42 67.21 -32.60 -31.15
CA PRO A 42 67.86 -33.66 -30.40
C PRO A 42 67.53 -33.70 -28.90
N MET A 43 67.86 -34.84 -28.29
CA MET A 43 67.62 -35.18 -26.89
C MET A 43 68.25 -34.20 -25.86
N SER A 44 67.50 -34.06 -24.76
CA SER A 44 67.95 -33.88 -23.37
C SER A 44 67.98 -32.46 -22.78
N SER A 45 66.95 -32.15 -21.98
CA SER A 45 67.12 -31.52 -20.66
C SER A 45 65.89 -31.81 -19.80
N GLY A 46 66.12 -32.34 -18.61
CA GLY A 46 65.08 -32.78 -17.67
C GLY A 46 64.16 -31.62 -17.26
N THR A 47 62.86 -31.82 -17.42
CA THR A 47 61.83 -30.94 -16.89
C THR A 47 61.75 -31.12 -15.37
N PRO A 48 61.82 -30.05 -14.54
CA PRO A 48 61.47 -30.17 -13.13
C PRO A 48 59.97 -30.43 -13.03
N ALA A 49 59.57 -31.40 -12.21
CA ALA A 49 58.17 -31.66 -11.93
C ALA A 49 57.48 -30.35 -11.45
N PRO A 50 56.27 -30.02 -11.94
CA PRO A 50 55.55 -28.84 -11.48
C PRO A 50 55.24 -29.01 -9.98
N LEU A 51 55.69 -28.06 -9.16
CA LEU A 51 55.34 -28.01 -7.75
C LEU A 51 53.81 -27.91 -7.61
N PRO A 52 53.20 -28.58 -6.62
CA PRO A 52 51.79 -28.37 -6.32
C PRO A 52 51.61 -26.90 -5.95
N VAL A 53 50.87 -26.16 -6.78
CA VAL A 53 50.47 -24.78 -6.49
C VAL A 53 49.65 -24.84 -5.20
N PRO A 54 50.06 -24.21 -4.10
CA PRO A 54 49.26 -24.22 -2.89
C PRO A 54 47.94 -23.53 -3.22
N GLN A 55 46.84 -24.27 -3.06
CA GLN A 55 45.46 -23.81 -3.19
C GLN A 55 45.17 -22.86 -2.02
N ARG A 56 45.79 -21.68 -2.06
CA ARG A 56 45.81 -20.71 -0.97
C ARG A 56 44.81 -19.60 -1.29
N ASP A 57 43.84 -19.47 -0.39
CA ASP A 57 42.95 -18.31 -0.16
C ASP A 57 41.53 -18.29 -0.74
N ASP A 58 40.90 -19.45 -0.94
CA ASP A 58 39.47 -19.53 -1.32
C ASP A 58 38.52 -19.18 -0.15
N LEU A 59 38.95 -19.45 1.09
CA LEU A 59 38.15 -19.21 2.30
C LEU A 59 38.03 -17.71 2.63
N LEU A 60 39.13 -16.95 2.49
CA LEU A 60 39.12 -15.51 2.72
C LEU A 60 38.31 -14.78 1.64
N ALA A 61 38.46 -15.18 0.38
CA ALA A 61 37.66 -14.65 -0.73
C ALA A 61 36.16 -14.91 -0.52
N THR A 62 35.79 -16.12 -0.07
CA THR A 62 34.40 -16.49 0.24
C THR A 62 33.83 -15.68 1.42
N ILE A 63 34.61 -15.48 2.49
CA ILE A 63 34.19 -14.68 3.65
C ILE A 63 33.99 -13.21 3.24
N ILE A 64 34.93 -12.65 2.48
CA ILE A 64 34.82 -11.27 1.99
C ILE A 64 33.58 -11.12 1.10
N ALA A 65 33.35 -12.05 0.17
CA ALA A 65 32.16 -12.05 -0.69
C ALA A 65 30.85 -12.16 0.12
N ALA A 66 30.81 -13.03 1.14
CA ALA A 66 29.65 -13.18 2.02
C ALA A 66 29.37 -11.92 2.84
N VAL A 67 30.41 -11.30 3.43
CA VAL A 67 30.28 -10.04 4.18
C VAL A 67 29.78 -8.92 3.27
N LEU A 68 30.32 -8.82 2.06
CA LEU A 68 29.92 -7.80 1.08
C LEU A 68 28.46 -8.02 0.63
N ALA A 69 28.05 -9.27 0.42
CA ALA A 69 26.66 -9.61 0.11
C ALA A 69 25.70 -9.24 1.25
N VAL A 70 26.08 -9.48 2.51
CA VAL A 70 25.27 -9.07 3.68
C VAL A 70 25.15 -7.56 3.75
N ILE A 71 26.23 -6.81 3.56
CA ILE A 71 26.21 -5.34 3.56
C ILE A 71 25.30 -4.81 2.46
N VAL A 72 25.38 -5.37 1.24
CA VAL A 72 24.50 -5.00 0.12
C VAL A 72 23.04 -5.33 0.45
N CYS A 73 22.77 -6.50 1.03
CA CYS A 73 21.41 -6.90 1.41
C CYS A 73 20.82 -5.95 2.46
N LEU A 74 21.60 -5.57 3.48
CA LEU A 74 21.21 -4.58 4.48
C LEU A 74 20.99 -3.19 3.86
N GLY A 75 21.83 -2.79 2.90
CA GLY A 75 21.67 -1.54 2.15
C GLY A 75 20.38 -1.52 1.33
N VAL A 76 20.07 -2.59 0.61
CA VAL A 76 18.83 -2.76 -0.15
C VAL A 76 17.62 -2.77 0.78
N LEU A 77 17.67 -3.50 1.88
CA LEU A 77 16.60 -3.53 2.88
C LEU A 77 16.33 -2.14 3.47
N SER A 78 17.40 -1.41 3.84
CA SER A 78 17.31 -0.05 4.33
C SER A 78 16.69 0.90 3.29
N LEU A 79 17.07 0.77 2.01
CA LEU A 79 16.51 1.54 0.91
C LEU A 79 15.01 1.25 0.71
N ILE A 80 14.60 -0.02 0.79
CA ILE A 80 13.19 -0.43 0.71
C ILE A 80 12.41 0.17 1.88
N ILE A 81 12.93 0.08 3.11
CA ILE A 81 12.30 0.65 4.30
C ILE A 81 12.14 2.17 4.14
N LEU A 82 13.18 2.87 3.67
CA LEU A 82 13.12 4.31 3.41
C LEU A 82 12.06 4.65 2.37
N LEU A 83 12.00 3.89 1.26
CA LEU A 83 11.00 4.07 0.21
C LEU A 83 9.58 3.89 0.75
N VAL A 84 9.35 2.86 1.57
CA VAL A 84 8.06 2.59 2.22
C VAL A 84 7.69 3.73 3.15
N ILE A 85 8.61 4.21 4.00
CA ILE A 85 8.36 5.35 4.90
C ILE A 85 8.00 6.62 4.10
N VAL A 86 8.73 6.92 3.03
CA VAL A 86 8.46 8.08 2.17
C VAL A 86 7.10 7.92 1.49
N LEU A 87 6.78 6.74 0.96
CA LEU A 87 5.50 6.46 0.32
C LEU A 87 4.34 6.64 1.30
N LEU A 88 4.47 6.09 2.52
CA LEU A 88 3.47 6.24 3.59
C LEU A 88 3.31 7.70 4.02
N ARG A 89 4.41 8.45 4.13
CA ARG A 89 4.37 9.90 4.40
C ARG A 89 3.67 10.67 3.29
N ARG A 90 3.95 10.35 2.03
CA ARG A 90 3.29 10.98 0.87
C ARG A 90 1.81 10.63 0.78
N LEU A 91 1.44 9.37 1.04
CA LEU A 91 0.04 8.96 1.15
C LEU A 91 -0.66 9.71 2.29
N LYS A 92 0.00 9.84 3.43
CA LYS A 92 -0.51 10.59 4.58
C LYS A 92 -0.57 12.10 4.34
N GLU A 93 0.33 12.68 3.53
CA GLU A 93 0.23 14.08 3.08
C GLU A 93 -0.91 14.25 2.09
N ILE A 94 -1.08 13.34 1.12
CA ILE A 94 -2.18 13.40 0.14
C ILE A 94 -3.55 13.16 0.83
N TRP A 95 -3.59 12.34 1.88
CA TRP A 95 -4.81 12.06 2.64
C TRP A 95 -5.04 13.03 3.80
N GLY A 96 -3.97 13.57 4.39
CA GLY A 96 -4.01 14.55 5.49
C GLY A 96 -4.11 16.00 5.02
N GLU A 97 -3.73 16.27 3.77
CA GLU A 97 -3.95 17.54 3.05
C GLU A 97 -5.00 17.35 1.95
N ARG A 98 -6.13 16.75 2.28
CA ARG A 98 -7.39 17.30 1.79
C ARG A 98 -7.85 18.36 2.80
N PRO A 99 -7.33 19.61 2.76
CA PRO A 99 -8.18 20.68 3.18
C PRO A 99 -9.42 20.53 2.32
N LEU A 100 -10.57 20.44 2.98
CA LEU A 100 -11.85 20.63 2.34
C LEU A 100 -11.70 21.86 1.44
N ARG A 101 -11.51 21.63 0.13
CA ARG A 101 -11.82 22.62 -0.89
C ARG A 101 -13.34 22.64 -0.96
N SER A 102 -13.91 23.17 0.12
CA SER A 102 -14.97 24.16 0.03
C SER A 102 -14.59 25.07 -1.13
N ARG A 103 -15.44 25.07 -2.17
CA ARG A 103 -15.29 25.76 -3.48
C ARG A 103 -14.75 24.88 -4.62
N ASP A 104 -15.63 23.99 -5.10
CA ASP A 104 -15.98 23.82 -6.54
C ASP A 104 -16.92 22.61 -6.77
N GLY A 105 -17.20 21.79 -5.75
CA GLY A 105 -18.20 20.72 -5.86
C GLY A 105 -19.63 21.23 -6.07
N ALA A 106 -19.95 22.44 -5.55
CA ALA A 106 -21.26 23.06 -5.69
C ALA A 106 -21.57 23.51 -7.14
N GLU A 107 -20.54 23.80 -7.96
CA GLU A 107 -20.75 24.25 -9.34
C GLU A 107 -20.82 23.07 -10.32
N LEU A 108 -20.20 21.93 -9.98
CA LEU A 108 -20.37 20.68 -10.74
C LEU A 108 -21.74 20.05 -10.47
N ASP A 109 -22.26 20.15 -9.23
CA ASP A 109 -23.62 19.70 -8.89
C ASP A 109 -24.71 20.54 -9.57
N ALA A 110 -24.48 21.86 -9.74
CA ALA A 110 -25.42 22.72 -10.46
C ALA A 110 -25.50 22.43 -11.97
N ARG A 111 -24.47 21.83 -12.57
CA ARG A 111 -24.49 21.39 -13.97
C ARG A 111 -25.00 19.97 -14.18
N VAL A 112 -25.02 19.13 -13.14
CA VAL A 112 -25.64 17.79 -13.18
C VAL A 112 -27.10 17.83 -12.70
N ALA A 113 -27.50 18.83 -11.91
CA ALA A 113 -28.88 19.15 -11.54
C ALA A 113 -29.79 19.62 -12.70
N GLY A 114 -29.38 19.40 -13.95
CA GLY A 114 -30.21 19.59 -15.14
C GLY A 114 -31.13 18.42 -15.48
N ALA A 115 -31.05 17.28 -14.76
CA ALA A 115 -31.86 16.10 -15.12
C ALA A 115 -32.08 15.10 -13.96
N ALA A 116 -32.62 15.52 -12.82
CA ALA A 116 -33.46 14.68 -11.94
C ALA A 116 -33.81 15.46 -10.66
N GLU A 117 -35.10 15.51 -10.32
CA GLU A 117 -35.59 15.88 -8.98
C GLU A 117 -34.88 15.02 -7.91
N PRO A 118 -34.33 15.60 -6.81
CA PRO A 118 -33.64 14.83 -5.81
C PRO A 118 -34.65 14.02 -4.98
N ALA A 119 -34.72 12.72 -5.22
CA ALA A 119 -35.46 11.79 -4.36
C ALA A 119 -35.06 12.02 -2.88
N GLN A 120 -36.05 12.25 -2.03
CA GLN A 120 -35.84 12.50 -0.60
C GLN A 120 -35.70 11.14 0.09
N ALA A 121 -34.56 10.93 0.75
CA ALA A 121 -34.36 9.75 1.60
C ALA A 121 -35.37 9.73 2.74
N ASP A 122 -35.90 8.56 3.08
CA ASP A 122 -36.80 8.42 4.21
C ASP A 122 -36.06 8.72 5.53
N ALA A 123 -36.33 9.89 6.10
CA ALA A 123 -35.72 10.33 7.36
C ALA A 123 -36.03 9.39 8.53
N GLN A 124 -37.16 8.67 8.51
CA GLN A 124 -37.47 7.68 9.52
C GLN A 124 -36.58 6.44 9.41
N VAL A 125 -36.25 6.01 8.18
CA VAL A 125 -35.30 4.91 7.95
C VAL A 125 -33.91 5.31 8.45
N ILE A 126 -33.43 6.50 8.10
CA ILE A 126 -32.10 6.97 8.54
C ILE A 126 -32.00 7.05 10.07
N ARG A 127 -33.00 7.65 10.73
CA ARG A 127 -33.04 7.68 12.21
C ARG A 127 -32.99 6.29 12.83
N ARG A 128 -33.77 5.35 12.30
CA ARG A 128 -33.80 3.96 12.81
C ARG A 128 -32.44 3.28 12.62
N GLY A 129 -31.76 3.53 11.50
CA GLY A 129 -30.43 2.99 11.26
C GLY A 129 -29.36 3.55 12.18
N ILE A 130 -29.37 4.86 12.44
CA ILE A 130 -28.44 5.48 13.39
C ILE A 130 -28.67 4.91 14.80
N ALA A 131 -29.93 4.81 15.24
CA ALA A 131 -30.26 4.19 16.52
C ALA A 131 -29.82 2.71 16.59
N ALA A 132 -29.95 1.96 15.48
CA ALA A 132 -29.46 0.60 15.40
C ALA A 132 -27.93 0.53 15.50
N ALA A 133 -27.20 1.41 14.83
CA ALA A 133 -25.74 1.50 14.91
C ALA A 133 -25.25 1.81 16.34
N ILE A 134 -25.95 2.69 17.08
CA ILE A 134 -25.68 2.99 18.50
C ILE A 134 -25.86 1.75 19.40
N ARG A 135 -26.80 0.86 19.07
CA ARG A 135 -26.95 -0.42 19.79
C ARG A 135 -25.82 -1.39 19.46
N VAL A 136 -25.61 -1.63 18.16
CA VAL A 136 -24.62 -2.59 17.65
C VAL A 136 -23.21 -2.28 18.16
N ILE A 137 -22.84 -1.00 18.26
CA ILE A 137 -21.51 -0.61 18.73
C ILE A 137 -21.25 -1.04 20.19
N GLY A 138 -22.29 -1.30 20.98
CA GLY A 138 -22.19 -1.81 22.35
C GLY A 138 -22.20 -3.33 22.49
N GLU A 139 -22.48 -4.08 21.41
CA GLU A 139 -22.72 -5.53 21.47
C GLU A 139 -21.43 -6.35 21.31
N SER A 140 -20.46 -5.85 20.52
CA SER A 140 -19.20 -6.57 20.30
C SER A 140 -18.21 -6.38 21.45
N ARG A 141 -17.58 -7.48 21.86
CA ARG A 141 -16.46 -7.48 22.82
C ARG A 141 -15.21 -6.79 22.24
N TYR A 142 -15.05 -6.79 20.92
CA TYR A 142 -13.90 -6.22 20.24
C TYR A 142 -14.24 -4.82 19.70
N PRO A 143 -13.54 -3.76 20.13
CA PRO A 143 -13.82 -2.38 19.69
C PRO A 143 -13.79 -2.19 18.17
N GLY A 144 -12.82 -2.81 17.49
CA GLY A 144 -12.70 -2.72 16.04
C GLY A 144 -13.91 -3.31 15.32
N ASP A 145 -14.34 -4.51 15.74
CA ASP A 145 -15.52 -5.17 15.17
C ASP A 145 -16.80 -4.38 15.44
N ALA A 146 -16.94 -3.78 16.63
CA ALA A 146 -18.06 -2.89 16.97
C ALA A 146 -18.14 -1.69 16.02
N ILE A 147 -17.01 -1.02 15.76
CA ILE A 147 -16.94 0.15 14.86
C ILE A 147 -17.28 -0.27 13.42
N ILE A 148 -16.72 -1.39 12.95
CA ILE A 148 -17.00 -1.94 11.61
C ILE A 148 -18.48 -2.29 11.47
N ALA A 149 -19.05 -3.00 12.45
CA ALA A 149 -20.45 -3.43 12.42
C ALA A 149 -21.41 -2.22 12.43
N ALA A 150 -21.12 -1.20 13.24
CA ALA A 150 -21.90 0.03 13.26
C ALA A 150 -21.88 0.76 11.91
N TRP A 151 -20.70 0.89 11.27
CA TRP A 151 -20.59 1.50 9.95
C TRP A 151 -21.33 0.70 8.87
N VAL A 152 -21.16 -0.62 8.83
CA VAL A 152 -21.86 -1.50 7.87
C VAL A 152 -23.38 -1.41 8.04
N GLY A 153 -23.89 -1.30 9.27
CA GLY A 153 -25.31 -1.08 9.52
C GLY A 153 -25.83 0.26 8.98
N LEU A 154 -25.02 1.32 9.01
CA LEU A 154 -25.34 2.59 8.37
C LEU A 154 -25.38 2.47 6.84
N GLU A 155 -24.45 1.73 6.23
CA GLU A 155 -24.45 1.49 4.78
C GLU A 155 -25.70 0.73 4.33
N GLN A 156 -26.13 -0.26 5.10
CA GLN A 156 -27.37 -1.00 4.87
C GLN A 156 -28.59 -0.07 5.00
N THR A 157 -28.62 0.76 6.03
CA THR A 157 -29.69 1.75 6.22
C THR A 157 -29.76 2.74 5.05
N ALA A 158 -28.62 3.21 4.56
CA ALA A 158 -28.58 4.08 3.40
C ALA A 158 -29.15 3.38 2.16
N ALA A 159 -28.81 2.09 1.95
CA ALA A 159 -29.38 1.27 0.87
C ALA A 159 -30.90 1.12 0.98
N ASP A 160 -31.42 1.05 2.19
CA ASP A 160 -32.85 0.92 2.48
C ASP A 160 -33.61 2.27 2.47
N SER A 161 -32.92 3.39 2.24
CA SER A 161 -33.51 4.74 2.34
C SER A 161 -34.49 5.13 1.22
N GLY A 162 -34.68 4.24 0.24
CA GLY A 162 -35.51 4.48 -0.94
C GLY A 162 -34.86 5.33 -2.03
N VAL A 163 -33.59 5.74 -1.85
CA VAL A 163 -32.82 6.48 -2.84
C VAL A 163 -31.90 5.53 -3.60
N THR A 164 -31.85 5.69 -4.93
CA THR A 164 -30.95 4.89 -5.76
C THR A 164 -29.52 5.41 -5.66
N ARG A 165 -28.57 4.47 -5.59
CA ARG A 165 -27.13 4.74 -5.70
C ARG A 165 -26.75 4.99 -7.15
N GLY A 166 -25.82 5.92 -7.39
CA GLY A 166 -25.26 6.13 -8.73
C GLY A 166 -24.51 4.91 -9.26
N GLU A 167 -24.38 4.77 -10.58
CA GLU A 167 -23.75 3.59 -11.22
C GLU A 167 -22.30 3.36 -10.77
N SER A 168 -21.53 4.45 -10.65
CA SER A 168 -20.13 4.43 -10.21
C SER A 168 -19.96 4.80 -8.73
N GLU A 169 -21.04 5.06 -8.01
CA GLU A 169 -21.00 5.52 -6.62
C GLU A 169 -20.75 4.34 -5.67
N THR A 170 -19.75 4.47 -4.81
CA THR A 170 -19.42 3.44 -3.83
C THR A 170 -20.45 3.41 -2.69
N PRO A 171 -20.61 2.28 -1.95
CA PRO A 171 -21.48 2.21 -0.78
C PRO A 171 -21.20 3.31 0.26
N ARG A 172 -19.92 3.64 0.47
CA ARG A 172 -19.48 4.69 1.39
C ARG A 172 -19.90 6.08 0.91
N GLU A 173 -19.63 6.41 -0.36
CA GLU A 173 -20.00 7.71 -0.94
C GLU A 173 -21.51 7.91 -0.92
N PHE A 174 -22.25 6.84 -1.23
CA PHE A 174 -23.70 6.81 -1.12
C PHE A 174 -24.17 7.09 0.31
N THR A 175 -23.61 6.39 1.29
CA THR A 175 -23.96 6.56 2.70
C THR A 175 -23.66 7.98 3.18
N LEU A 176 -22.51 8.55 2.78
CA LEU A 176 -22.18 9.96 3.04
C LEU A 176 -23.22 10.90 2.41
N ARG A 177 -23.57 10.70 1.13
CA ARG A 177 -24.57 11.53 0.43
C ARG A 177 -25.94 11.48 1.11
N ILE A 178 -26.33 10.35 1.69
CA ILE A 178 -27.61 10.19 2.37
C ILE A 178 -27.58 10.78 3.79
N ILE A 179 -26.57 10.46 4.60
CA ILE A 179 -26.50 10.83 6.02
C ILE A 179 -26.02 12.27 6.22
N ALA A 180 -25.09 12.76 5.39
CA ALA A 180 -24.52 14.11 5.50
C ALA A 180 -25.40 15.21 4.87
N ARG A 181 -26.68 14.93 4.57
CA ARG A 181 -27.62 15.92 4.00
C ARG A 181 -27.79 17.17 4.89
N ARG A 182 -27.65 17.03 6.22
CA ARG A 182 -27.66 18.15 7.15
C ARG A 182 -26.20 18.61 7.36
N ALA A 183 -25.93 19.90 7.12
CA ALA A 183 -24.57 20.45 7.15
C ALA A 183 -23.85 20.29 8.50
N ALA A 184 -24.60 20.27 9.62
CA ALA A 184 -24.05 20.03 10.94
C ALA A 184 -23.50 18.60 11.11
N THR A 185 -24.03 17.65 10.34
CA THR A 185 -23.75 16.22 10.40
C THR A 185 -22.52 15.82 9.58
N GLU A 186 -22.14 16.60 8.56
CA GLU A 186 -21.07 16.27 7.62
C GLU A 186 -19.73 15.95 8.32
N LYS A 187 -19.32 16.79 9.27
CA LYS A 187 -18.06 16.61 10.02
C LYS A 187 -18.06 15.33 10.85
N ASP A 188 -19.20 15.00 11.47
CA ASP A 188 -19.32 13.83 12.32
C ASP A 188 -19.34 12.53 11.49
N VAL A 189 -20.01 12.51 10.34
CA VAL A 189 -19.97 11.34 9.45
C VAL A 189 -18.57 11.13 8.88
N ILE A 190 -17.87 12.19 8.48
CA ILE A 190 -16.49 12.10 8.00
C ILE A 190 -15.57 11.55 9.09
N ALA A 191 -15.66 12.04 10.32
CA ALA A 191 -14.83 11.55 11.42
C ALA A 191 -15.13 10.07 11.76
N LEU A 192 -16.38 9.64 11.66
CA LEU A 192 -16.78 8.23 11.84
C LEU A 192 -16.20 7.34 10.73
N VAL A 193 -16.28 7.81 9.49
CA VAL A 193 -15.70 7.15 8.32
C VAL A 193 -14.18 6.99 8.46
N ASP A 194 -13.47 8.05 8.86
CA ASP A 194 -12.03 8.01 9.04
C ASP A 194 -11.62 6.98 10.10
N LEU A 195 -12.40 6.89 11.18
CA LEU A 195 -12.18 5.88 12.21
C LEU A 195 -12.41 4.46 11.68
N TYR A 196 -13.49 4.24 10.94
CA TYR A 196 -13.77 2.96 10.28
C TYR A 196 -12.63 2.55 9.32
N GLU A 197 -12.14 3.47 8.48
CA GLU A 197 -11.08 3.16 7.51
C GLU A 197 -9.76 2.82 8.19
N ARG A 198 -9.38 3.55 9.26
CA ARG A 198 -8.19 3.23 10.03
C ARG A 198 -8.26 1.82 10.62
N VAL A 199 -9.41 1.44 11.16
CA VAL A 199 -9.63 0.13 11.76
C VAL A 199 -9.64 -0.98 10.71
N ARG A 200 -10.36 -0.78 9.60
CA ARG A 200 -10.54 -1.83 8.59
C ARG A 200 -9.34 -2.00 7.66
N PHE A 201 -8.72 -0.90 7.23
CA PHE A 201 -7.70 -0.89 6.18
C PHE A 201 -6.36 -0.32 6.65
N GLY A 202 -6.36 0.50 7.72
CA GLY A 202 -5.17 1.18 8.21
C GLY A 202 -4.28 0.37 9.16
N GLY A 203 -4.64 -0.86 9.50
CA GLY A 203 -3.90 -1.68 10.47
C GLY A 203 -3.98 -1.16 11.91
N HIS A 204 -4.89 -0.22 12.19
CA HIS A 204 -5.10 0.34 13.53
C HIS A 204 -5.86 -0.67 14.40
N VAL A 205 -5.26 -1.05 15.53
CA VAL A 205 -5.92 -1.90 16.53
C VAL A 205 -6.76 -1.00 17.43
N ALA A 206 -8.07 -0.97 17.19
CA ALA A 206 -8.99 -0.13 17.96
C ALA A 206 -9.06 -0.53 19.44
N ASP A 207 -9.15 0.48 20.29
CA ASP A 207 -9.38 0.34 21.73
C ASP A 207 -10.76 0.85 22.17
N ASP A 208 -11.05 0.75 23.47
CA ASP A 208 -12.31 1.22 24.03
C ASP A 208 -12.50 2.75 23.92
N GLY A 209 -11.42 3.51 23.77
CA GLY A 209 -11.45 4.95 23.50
C GLY A 209 -11.97 5.24 22.09
N ASP A 210 -11.53 4.47 21.10
CA ASP A 210 -12.07 4.53 19.74
C ASP A 210 -13.56 4.18 19.72
N ARG A 211 -13.98 3.13 20.44
CA ARG A 211 -15.40 2.77 20.56
C ARG A 211 -16.24 3.90 21.15
N ARG A 212 -15.75 4.56 22.21
CA ARG A 212 -16.43 5.73 22.80
C ARG A 212 -16.51 6.90 21.81
N THR A 213 -15.44 7.15 21.07
CA THR A 213 -15.41 8.20 20.04
C THR A 213 -16.45 7.93 18.95
N ALA A 214 -16.47 6.71 18.39
CA ALA A 214 -17.46 6.29 17.41
C ALA A 214 -18.89 6.41 17.94
N ARG A 215 -19.13 6.00 19.19
CA ARG A 215 -20.44 6.14 19.83
C ARG A 215 -20.88 7.60 19.94
N ALA A 216 -19.99 8.47 20.42
CA ALA A 216 -20.29 9.89 20.56
C ALA A 216 -20.56 10.57 19.20
N LEU A 217 -19.89 10.12 18.14
CA LEU A 217 -20.17 10.55 16.77
C LEU A 217 -21.59 10.14 16.36
N LEU A 218 -21.95 8.86 16.52
CA LEU A 218 -23.28 8.35 16.21
C LEU A 218 -24.40 9.05 16.99
N GLU A 219 -24.20 9.35 18.27
CA GLU A 219 -25.16 10.08 19.11
C GLU A 219 -25.39 11.51 18.60
N ARG A 220 -24.34 12.20 18.13
CA ARG A 220 -24.50 13.52 17.46
C ARG A 220 -25.24 13.41 16.13
N LEU A 221 -24.99 12.34 15.36
CA LEU A 221 -25.78 12.08 14.16
C LEU A 221 -27.26 11.87 14.51
N GLU A 222 -27.58 11.19 15.61
CA GLU A 222 -28.95 10.95 16.05
C GLU A 222 -29.66 12.25 16.45
N GLU A 223 -28.99 13.13 17.21
CA GLU A 223 -29.51 14.44 17.59
C GLU A 223 -29.84 15.30 16.36
N GLU A 224 -28.93 15.32 15.39
CA GLU A 224 -29.11 16.07 14.15
C GLU A 224 -30.21 15.50 13.26
N TRP A 225 -30.60 14.22 13.39
CA TRP A 225 -31.66 13.61 12.59
C TRP A 225 -33.03 13.58 13.29
N ARG A 226 -33.09 14.00 14.56
CA ARG A 226 -34.32 14.16 15.33
C ARG A 226 -35.25 15.21 14.72
#